data_AF-A0A7J4E601-F1
#
_entry.id   AF-A0A7J4E601-F1
#
_cell.length_a   1.000
_cell.length_b   1.000
_cell.length_c   1.000
_cell.angle_alpha   90.00
_cell.angle_beta   90.00
_cell.angle_gamma   90.00
#
_symmetry.space_group_name_H-M   'P 1'
#
loop_
_entity.id
_entity.type
_entity.pdbx_description
1 polymer ?
#
loop_
_entity_poly.entity_id
_entity_poly.type
_entity_poly.pdbx_seq_one_letter_code
_entity_poly.pdbx_strand_id
1 'polypeptide(L)'
;MWEAEALHPASKGTLRKRGYILFIAGTLVGFLIFASISFTFSKIGPSPAEVGLPKRVEFEFLYTSEKQGWIEEVTPRFEEWFQKRFGMEVSVKLVVTGSHKSVNLILLGGSKPAAWSPASSIWIPYLNAKWRSLGHARDVAVDWTPLVVSPLVIAGWSSFVEAHGVEGFED
;
A
#
# COMPACT_ATOMS: atom_id res chain seq x y z
N MET A 1 85.24 19.14 25.47
CA MET A 1 84.54 17.84 25.42
C MET A 1 83.06 18.17 25.47
N TRP A 2 82.37 17.75 24.42
CA TRP A 2 81.01 18.10 23.97
C TRP A 2 80.00 17.06 24.50
N GLU A 3 78.71 17.42 24.48
CA GLU A 3 77.46 16.61 24.63
C GLU A 3 76.56 17.11 25.77
N ALA A 4 75.24 17.21 25.68
CA ALA A 4 74.26 17.33 24.60
C ALA A 4 72.94 17.57 25.34
N GLU A 5 72.37 18.78 25.25
CA GLU A 5 71.09 19.09 25.89
C GLU A 5 69.94 18.48 25.08
N ALA A 6 69.27 17.48 25.66
CA ALA A 6 68.14 16.79 25.07
C ALA A 6 66.87 17.68 25.10
N LEU A 7 66.47 18.20 23.94
CA LEU A 7 65.18 18.86 23.75
C LEU A 7 64.05 17.82 23.60
N HIS A 8 63.14 17.83 24.57
CA HIS A 8 61.88 17.08 24.61
C HIS A 8 60.99 17.28 23.37
N PRO A 9 60.34 16.22 22.83
CA PRO A 9 59.26 16.38 21.86
C PRO A 9 57.97 16.86 22.55
N ALA A 10 57.45 18.00 22.10
CA ALA A 10 56.18 18.57 22.54
C ALA A 10 55.00 17.59 22.34
N SER A 11 54.24 17.37 23.41
CA SER A 11 53.00 16.58 23.48
C SER A 11 51.93 17.12 22.51
N LYS A 12 51.81 16.51 21.31
CA LYS A 12 50.74 16.77 20.33
C LYS A 12 49.47 15.91 20.54
N GLY A 13 49.33 15.23 21.69
CA GLY A 13 48.29 14.21 21.92
C GLY A 13 46.96 14.70 22.50
N THR A 14 46.88 15.92 23.02
CA THR A 14 45.72 16.39 23.83
C THR A 14 44.69 17.20 23.04
N LEU A 15 45.07 17.84 21.93
CA LEU A 15 44.18 18.67 21.12
C LEU A 15 43.17 17.86 20.30
N ARG A 16 43.57 16.72 19.72
CA ARG A 16 42.66 15.85 18.94
C ARG A 16 41.53 15.24 19.79
N LYS A 17 41.83 14.85 21.03
CA LYS A 17 40.84 14.22 21.93
C LYS A 17 39.74 15.19 22.38
N ARG A 18 40.06 16.48 22.56
CA ARG A 18 39.08 17.52 22.91
C ARG A 18 38.08 17.81 21.79
N GLY A 19 38.53 17.77 20.52
CA GLY A 19 37.64 17.94 19.36
C GLY A 19 36.59 16.82 19.24
N TYR A 20 36.99 15.57 19.49
CA TYR A 20 36.06 14.43 19.50
C TYR A 20 35.01 14.51 20.62
N ILE A 21 35.41 14.97 21.81
CA ILE A 21 34.47 15.12 22.94
C ILE A 21 33.41 16.18 22.64
N LEU A 22 33.80 17.31 22.03
CA LEU A 22 32.86 18.37 21.64
C LEU A 22 31.91 17.92 20.53
N PHE A 23 32.39 17.14 19.57
CA PHE A 23 31.55 16.57 18.50
C PHE A 23 30.50 15.60 19.07
N ILE A 24 30.93 14.66 19.92
CA ILE A 24 30.03 13.68 20.55
C ILE A 24 28.99 14.38 21.43
N ALA A 25 29.41 15.35 22.24
CA ALA A 25 28.50 16.14 23.07
C ALA A 25 27.45 16.89 22.23
N GLY A 26 27.86 17.50 21.11
CA GLY A 26 26.96 18.17 20.18
C GLY A 26 25.94 17.23 19.56
N THR A 27 26.36 16.04 19.11
CA THR A 27 25.45 15.03 18.54
C THR A 27 24.42 14.55 19.57
N LEU A 28 24.83 14.31 20.82
CA LEU A 28 23.93 13.88 21.88
C LEU A 28 22.87 14.95 22.21
N VAL A 29 23.29 16.21 22.29
CA VAL A 29 22.36 17.34 22.52
C VAL A 29 21.39 17.48 21.34
N GLY A 30 21.88 17.39 20.10
CA GLY A 30 21.02 17.42 18.92
C GLY A 30 19.99 16.29 18.89
N PHE A 31 20.39 15.08 19.27
CA PHE A 31 19.49 13.93 19.33
C PHE A 31 18.43 14.09 20.43
N LEU A 32 18.79 14.66 21.58
CA LEU A 32 17.84 14.95 22.66
C LEU A 32 16.81 16.02 22.28
N ILE A 33 17.23 17.07 21.58
CA ILE A 33 16.32 18.11 21.07
C ILE A 33 15.39 17.51 20.02
N PHE A 34 15.93 16.74 19.07
CA PHE A 34 15.15 16.05 18.03
C PHE A 34 14.12 15.09 18.65
N ALA A 35 14.52 14.29 19.63
CA ALA A 35 13.62 13.36 20.34
C ALA A 35 12.51 14.11 21.10
N SER A 36 12.85 15.24 21.73
CA SER A 36 11.88 16.06 22.46
C SER A 36 10.83 16.66 21.53
N ILE A 37 11.26 17.21 20.38
CA ILE A 37 10.37 17.74 19.34
C ILE A 37 9.52 16.62 18.74
N SER A 38 10.12 15.48 18.40
CA SER A 38 9.41 14.31 17.85
C SER A 38 8.32 13.80 18.81
N PHE A 39 8.57 13.83 20.11
CA PHE A 39 7.61 13.41 21.12
C PHE A 39 6.44 14.40 21.28
N THR A 40 6.68 15.71 21.22
CA THR A 40 5.59 16.70 21.21
C THR A 40 4.75 16.61 19.94
N PHE A 41 5.38 16.45 18.76
CA PHE A 41 4.65 16.26 17.51
C PHE A 41 3.85 14.93 17.48
N SER A 42 4.38 13.85 18.07
CA SER A 42 3.64 12.57 18.17
C SER A 42 2.43 12.66 19.10
N LYS A 43 2.42 13.60 20.07
CA LYS A 43 1.28 13.86 20.96
C LYS A 43 0.22 14.81 20.36
N ILE A 44 0.52 15.47 19.24
CA ILE A 44 -0.41 16.33 18.50
C ILE A 44 -1.10 15.55 17.36
N GLY A 45 -0.96 14.21 17.34
CA GLY A 45 -1.88 13.35 16.60
C GLY A 45 -3.27 13.40 17.24
N PRO A 46 -4.37 13.41 16.46
CA PRO A 46 -5.71 13.44 17.02
C PRO A 46 -5.92 12.28 18.00
N SER A 47 -6.37 12.61 19.21
CA SER A 47 -6.77 11.63 20.24
C SER A 47 -7.89 10.72 19.69
N PRO A 48 -7.83 9.39 19.86
CA PRO A 48 -8.82 8.47 19.30
C PRO A 48 -10.23 8.57 19.93
N ALA A 49 -10.45 9.46 20.90
CA ALA A 49 -11.64 9.43 21.75
C ALA A 49 -12.78 10.40 21.36
N GLU A 50 -12.61 11.30 20.40
CA GLU A 50 -13.67 12.27 20.02
C GLU A 50 -13.77 12.54 18.50
N VAL A 51 -13.33 11.61 17.66
CA VAL A 51 -13.58 11.73 16.21
C VAL A 51 -15.03 11.29 15.96
N GLY A 52 -15.95 12.25 16.02
CA GLY A 52 -17.25 12.10 15.37
C GLY A 52 -17.03 11.58 13.96
N LEU A 53 -17.86 10.62 13.52
CA LEU A 53 -17.75 9.96 12.22
C LEU A 53 -17.39 10.98 11.12
N PRO A 54 -16.30 10.78 10.37
CA PRO A 54 -15.85 11.75 9.38
C PRO A 54 -16.99 12.01 8.39
N LYS A 55 -17.30 13.29 8.11
CA LYS A 55 -18.40 13.64 7.19
C LYS A 55 -18.23 13.06 5.78
N ARG A 56 -16.99 12.75 5.40
CA ARG A 56 -16.62 12.16 4.12
C ARG A 56 -15.52 11.12 4.28
N VAL A 57 -15.66 9.98 3.61
CA VAL A 57 -14.66 8.90 3.52
C VAL A 57 -14.30 8.66 2.07
N GLU A 58 -13.01 8.52 1.76
CA GLU A 58 -12.52 8.12 0.45
C GLU A 58 -11.72 6.83 0.56
N PHE A 59 -11.91 5.90 -0.37
CA PHE A 59 -11.12 4.68 -0.44
C PHE A 59 -10.90 4.18 -1.87
N GLU A 60 -9.83 3.41 -2.05
CA GLU A 60 -9.51 2.79 -3.33
C GLU A 60 -10.20 1.43 -3.51
N PHE A 61 -10.75 1.22 -4.71
CA PHE A 61 -11.24 -0.08 -5.17
C PHE A 61 -10.45 -0.52 -6.41
N LEU A 62 -9.62 -1.55 -6.24
CA LEU A 62 -8.90 -2.20 -7.33
C LEU A 62 -9.76 -3.30 -7.96
N TYR A 63 -9.97 -3.24 -9.27
CA TYR A 63 -10.72 -4.27 -10.00
C TYR A 63 -10.19 -4.45 -11.42
N THR A 64 -10.65 -5.49 -12.11
CA THR A 64 -10.20 -5.84 -13.46
C THR A 64 -11.11 -5.29 -14.56
N SER A 65 -10.57 -5.06 -15.76
CA SER A 65 -11.28 -4.41 -16.87
C SER A 65 -12.58 -5.10 -17.28
N GLU A 66 -12.69 -6.42 -17.07
CA GLU A 66 -13.89 -7.21 -17.39
C GLU A 66 -15.10 -6.76 -16.55
N LYS A 67 -14.89 -6.07 -15.43
CA LYS A 67 -15.95 -5.58 -14.53
C LYS A 67 -16.21 -4.09 -14.66
N GLN A 68 -15.45 -3.39 -15.50
CA GLN A 68 -15.43 -1.92 -15.52
C GLN A 68 -16.79 -1.31 -15.76
N GLY A 69 -17.50 -1.72 -16.82
CA GLY A 69 -18.82 -1.16 -17.12
C GLY A 69 -19.81 -1.35 -15.96
N TRP A 70 -19.84 -2.54 -15.36
CA TRP A 70 -20.72 -2.82 -14.23
C TRP A 70 -20.34 -2.03 -12.96
N ILE A 71 -19.05 -1.93 -12.64
CA ILE A 71 -18.57 -1.21 -11.46
C ILE A 71 -18.79 0.30 -11.59
N GLU A 72 -18.50 0.88 -12.75
CA GLU A 72 -18.72 2.30 -13.02
C GLU A 72 -20.22 2.65 -12.95
N GLU A 73 -21.11 1.76 -13.40
CA GLU A 73 -22.55 1.97 -13.31
C GLU A 73 -23.08 1.91 -11.86
N VAL A 74 -22.60 0.94 -11.07
CA VAL A 74 -23.14 0.71 -9.71
C VAL A 74 -22.55 1.66 -8.66
N THR A 75 -21.33 2.16 -8.86
CA THR A 75 -20.61 2.97 -7.87
C THR A 75 -21.37 4.24 -7.45
N PRO A 76 -21.91 5.06 -8.37
CA PRO A 76 -22.70 6.24 -7.97
C PRO A 76 -23.93 5.89 -7.13
N ARG A 77 -24.59 4.77 -7.45
CA ARG A 77 -25.75 4.28 -6.68
C ARG A 77 -25.35 3.83 -5.28
N PHE A 78 -24.17 3.21 -5.14
CA PHE A 78 -23.62 2.83 -3.84
C PHE A 78 -23.31 4.09 -2.99
N GLU A 79 -22.67 5.10 -3.57
CA GLU A 79 -22.33 6.34 -2.87
C GLU A 79 -23.59 7.07 -2.35
N GLU A 80 -24.61 7.19 -3.20
CA GLU A 80 -25.91 7.79 -2.82
C GLU A 80 -26.63 6.97 -1.75
N TRP A 81 -26.66 5.64 -1.90
CA TRP A 81 -27.25 4.73 -0.92
C TRP A 81 -26.56 4.84 0.44
N PHE A 82 -25.22 4.89 0.45
CA PHE A 82 -24.43 4.97 1.67
C PHE A 82 -24.69 6.30 2.40
N GLN A 83 -24.74 7.41 1.67
CA GLN A 83 -25.08 8.72 2.22
C GLN A 83 -26.48 8.73 2.83
N LYS A 84 -27.48 8.20 2.12
CA LYS A 84 -28.86 8.11 2.64
C LYS A 84 -28.96 7.23 3.88
N ARG A 85 -28.19 6.14 3.92
CA ARG A 85 -28.28 5.13 4.99
C ARG A 85 -27.53 5.53 6.27
N PHE A 86 -26.39 6.20 6.14
CA PHE A 86 -25.45 6.48 7.23
C PHE A 86 -25.21 7.97 7.47
N GLY A 87 -25.74 8.86 6.63
CA GLY A 87 -25.53 10.31 6.74
C GLY A 87 -24.09 10.75 6.46
N MET A 88 -23.30 9.91 5.81
CA MET A 88 -21.88 10.11 5.53
C MET A 88 -21.63 10.04 4.03
N GLU A 89 -20.87 10.98 3.49
CA GLU A 89 -20.45 10.91 2.09
C GLU A 89 -19.33 9.88 1.92
N VAL A 90 -19.42 9.07 0.87
CA VAL A 90 -18.36 8.13 0.50
C VAL A 90 -17.96 8.39 -0.94
N SER A 91 -16.66 8.37 -1.21
CA SER A 91 -16.07 8.54 -2.55
C SER A 91 -15.23 7.31 -2.87
N VAL A 92 -15.60 6.58 -3.91
CA VAL A 92 -14.90 5.36 -4.31
C VAL A 92 -13.93 5.68 -5.45
N LYS A 93 -12.64 5.60 -5.18
CA LYS A 93 -11.60 5.74 -6.20
C LYS A 93 -11.43 4.42 -6.95
N LEU A 94 -12.07 4.35 -8.12
CA LEU A 94 -12.02 3.22 -9.03
C LEU A 94 -10.68 3.12 -9.74
N VAL A 95 -9.98 1.97 -9.59
CA VAL A 95 -8.69 1.73 -10.23
C VAL A 95 -8.72 0.42 -11.01
N VAL A 96 -8.78 0.53 -12.34
CA VAL A 96 -8.72 -0.60 -13.26
C VAL A 96 -7.29 -1.11 -13.36
N THR A 97 -7.06 -2.39 -13.07
CA THR A 97 -5.75 -3.01 -13.18
C THR A 97 -5.84 -4.52 -13.36
N GLY A 98 -4.82 -5.13 -13.97
CA GLY A 98 -4.74 -6.58 -14.08
C GLY A 98 -4.54 -7.26 -12.72
N SER A 99 -5.02 -8.49 -12.58
CA SER A 99 -4.93 -9.25 -11.32
C SER A 99 -3.50 -9.44 -10.84
N HIS A 100 -2.57 -9.76 -11.74
CA HIS A 100 -1.15 -9.88 -11.38
C HIS A 100 -0.57 -8.54 -10.90
N LYS A 101 -0.87 -7.44 -11.61
CA LYS A 101 -0.34 -6.11 -11.30
C LYS A 101 -0.91 -5.60 -9.97
N SER A 102 -2.20 -5.79 -9.70
CA SER A 102 -2.81 -5.43 -8.41
C SER A 102 -2.16 -6.14 -7.23
N VAL A 103 -1.84 -7.42 -7.36
CA VAL A 103 -1.11 -8.16 -6.31
C VAL A 103 0.22 -7.48 -6.00
N ASN A 104 1.02 -7.16 -7.02
CA ASN A 104 2.29 -6.47 -6.79
C ASN A 104 2.11 -5.08 -6.18
N LEU A 105 1.09 -4.32 -6.61
CA LEU A 105 0.77 -3.02 -6.02
C LEU A 105 0.42 -3.13 -4.54
N ILE A 106 -0.37 -4.14 -4.15
CA ILE A 106 -0.74 -4.39 -2.75
C ILE A 106 0.48 -4.82 -1.94
N LEU A 107 1.23 -5.82 -2.41
CA LEU A 107 2.39 -6.38 -1.70
C LEU A 107 3.51 -5.35 -1.48
N LEU A 108 3.76 -4.50 -2.48
CA LEU A 108 4.79 -3.45 -2.40
C LEU A 108 4.28 -2.18 -1.69
N GLY A 109 3.02 -2.15 -1.27
CA GLY A 109 2.41 -0.98 -0.64
C GLY A 109 2.20 0.21 -1.58
N GLY A 110 2.30 0.00 -2.89
CA GLY A 110 2.01 1.00 -3.92
C GLY A 110 0.51 1.33 -4.04
N SER A 111 -0.36 0.45 -3.55
CA SER A 111 -1.77 0.74 -3.28
C SER A 111 -2.22 0.01 -2.02
N LYS A 112 -3.13 0.63 -1.26
CA LYS A 112 -3.73 0.08 -0.03
C LYS A 112 -5.25 0.12 -0.17
N PRO A 113 -5.82 -0.70 -1.06
CA PRO A 113 -7.24 -0.65 -1.37
C PRO A 113 -8.09 -1.10 -0.16
N ALA A 114 -9.27 -0.53 0.00
CA ALA A 114 -10.26 -1.07 0.93
C ALA A 114 -11.06 -2.21 0.32
N ALA A 115 -11.17 -2.25 -1.02
CA ALA A 115 -11.82 -3.32 -1.77
C ALA A 115 -10.93 -3.79 -2.93
N TRP A 116 -10.93 -5.09 -3.19
CA TRP A 116 -10.18 -5.68 -4.30
C TRP A 116 -10.96 -6.81 -4.96
N SER A 117 -11.12 -6.75 -6.28
CA SER A 117 -11.85 -7.74 -7.07
C SER A 117 -11.01 -8.24 -8.24
N PRO A 118 -10.22 -9.32 -8.05
CA PRO A 118 -9.42 -9.91 -9.12
C PRO A 118 -10.29 -10.58 -10.22
N ALA A 119 -9.65 -10.96 -11.33
CA ALA A 119 -10.29 -11.70 -12.42
C ALA A 119 -10.70 -13.13 -12.01
N SER A 120 -9.99 -13.71 -11.03
CA SER A 120 -10.27 -15.05 -10.53
C SER A 120 -9.96 -15.14 -9.03
N SER A 121 -10.71 -15.98 -8.33
CA SER A 121 -10.52 -16.25 -6.90
C SER A 121 -9.15 -16.87 -6.58
N ILE A 122 -8.46 -17.47 -7.55
CA ILE A 122 -7.13 -18.06 -7.34
C ILE A 122 -6.07 -17.03 -6.92
N TRP A 123 -6.31 -15.75 -7.23
CA TRP A 123 -5.42 -14.66 -6.81
C TRP A 123 -5.47 -14.40 -5.30
N ILE A 124 -6.58 -14.74 -4.63
CA ILE A 124 -6.74 -14.55 -3.17
C ILE A 124 -5.70 -15.39 -2.39
N PRO A 125 -5.66 -16.74 -2.51
CA PRO A 125 -4.67 -17.54 -1.79
C PRO A 125 -3.24 -17.24 -2.25
N TYR A 126 -3.04 -16.86 -3.52
CA TYR A 126 -1.72 -16.43 -4.01
C TYR A 126 -1.24 -15.16 -3.30
N LEU A 127 -2.10 -14.13 -3.19
CA LEU A 127 -1.79 -12.90 -2.47
C LEU A 127 -1.46 -13.19 -1.00
N ASN A 128 -2.28 -13.98 -0.31
CA ASN A 128 -2.06 -14.34 1.09
C ASN A 128 -0.76 -15.11 1.31
N ALA A 129 -0.43 -16.05 0.42
CA ALA A 129 0.85 -16.78 0.48
C ALA A 129 2.04 -15.82 0.33
N LYS A 130 1.99 -14.88 -0.63
CA LYS A 130 3.04 -13.88 -0.82
C LYS A 130 3.11 -12.90 0.36
N TRP A 131 1.98 -12.46 0.87
CA TRP A 131 1.90 -11.59 2.04
C TRP A 131 2.55 -12.23 3.27
N ARG A 132 2.25 -13.50 3.56
CA ARG A 132 2.92 -14.25 4.63
C ARG A 132 4.42 -14.41 4.41
N SER A 133 4.86 -14.59 3.16
CA SER A 133 6.29 -14.70 2.82
C SER A 133 7.09 -13.41 3.12
N LEU A 134 6.41 -12.26 3.24
CA LEU A 134 7.02 -11.00 3.69
C LEU A 134 7.13 -10.89 5.22
N GLY A 135 6.74 -11.93 5.97
CA GLY A 135 6.82 -11.97 7.43
C GLY A 135 5.55 -11.53 8.15
N HIS A 136 4.46 -11.29 7.44
CA HIS A 136 3.17 -10.95 8.05
C HIS A 136 2.50 -12.18 8.68
N ALA A 137 2.05 -12.04 9.92
CA ALA A 137 1.46 -13.16 10.68
C ALA A 137 0.02 -13.50 10.28
N ARG A 138 -0.69 -12.59 9.62
CA ARG A 138 -2.09 -12.75 9.22
C ARG A 138 -2.22 -12.58 7.72
N ASP A 139 -3.21 -13.27 7.16
CA ASP A 139 -3.62 -13.10 5.78
C ASP A 139 -4.21 -11.69 5.55
N VAL A 140 -4.01 -11.15 4.36
CA VAL A 140 -4.45 -9.80 3.99
C VAL A 140 -5.85 -9.81 3.38
N ALA A 141 -6.23 -10.89 2.70
CA ALA A 141 -7.54 -11.11 2.12
C ALA A 141 -8.17 -12.36 2.75
N VAL A 142 -8.84 -12.19 3.90
CA VAL A 142 -9.41 -13.30 4.68
C VAL A 142 -10.82 -13.64 4.18
N ASP A 143 -11.72 -12.66 4.22
CA ASP A 143 -13.11 -12.81 3.82
C ASP A 143 -13.27 -12.38 2.36
N TRP A 144 -13.76 -13.29 1.53
CA TRP A 144 -14.04 -13.00 0.12
C TRP A 144 -15.25 -13.79 -0.35
N THR A 145 -15.93 -13.27 -1.38
CA THR A 145 -17.11 -13.90 -1.97
C THR A 145 -17.03 -13.77 -3.49
N PRO A 146 -17.28 -14.85 -4.26
CA PRO A 146 -17.42 -14.74 -5.70
C PRO A 146 -18.61 -13.84 -6.06
N LEU A 147 -18.36 -12.73 -6.76
CA LEU A 147 -19.42 -11.79 -7.18
C LEU A 147 -19.99 -12.11 -8.56
N VAL A 148 -19.14 -12.61 -9.47
CA VAL A 148 -19.49 -12.88 -10.86
C VAL A 148 -18.79 -14.16 -11.31
N VAL A 149 -19.49 -15.00 -12.06
CA VAL A 149 -18.94 -16.16 -12.75
C VAL A 149 -19.03 -15.89 -14.26
N SER A 150 -17.90 -15.91 -14.95
CA SER A 150 -17.84 -15.70 -16.39
C SER A 150 -17.73 -17.05 -17.11
N PRO A 151 -18.67 -17.42 -17.99
CA PRO A 151 -18.56 -18.64 -18.78
C PRO A 151 -17.48 -18.50 -19.87
N LEU A 152 -16.85 -19.61 -20.24
CA LEU A 152 -16.05 -19.68 -21.45
C LEU A 152 -16.99 -19.91 -22.63
N VAL A 153 -16.92 -19.04 -23.63
CA VAL A 153 -17.72 -19.12 -24.85
C VAL A 153 -16.83 -19.01 -26.07
N ILE A 154 -17.22 -19.69 -27.16
CA ILE A 154 -16.68 -19.45 -28.49
C ILE A 154 -17.68 -18.56 -29.20
N ALA A 155 -17.22 -17.40 -29.67
CA ALA A 155 -18.02 -16.47 -30.45
C ALA A 155 -17.50 -16.44 -31.90
N GLY A 156 -18.41 -16.61 -32.86
CA GLY A 156 -18.13 -16.51 -34.28
C GLY A 156 -18.93 -15.39 -34.93
N TRP A 157 -18.36 -14.76 -35.95
CA TRP A 157 -19.10 -13.80 -36.78
C TRP A 157 -20.15 -14.55 -37.62
N SER A 158 -21.36 -14.00 -37.73
CA SER A 158 -22.46 -14.64 -38.48
C SER A 158 -22.04 -15.07 -39.89
N SER A 159 -21.33 -14.19 -40.61
CA SER A 159 -20.82 -14.49 -41.95
C SER A 159 -19.85 -15.66 -42.01
N PHE A 160 -19.02 -15.83 -40.98
CA PHE A 160 -18.08 -16.95 -40.91
C PHE A 160 -18.80 -18.24 -40.57
N VAL A 161 -19.70 -18.19 -39.57
CA VAL A 161 -20.49 -19.33 -39.10
C VAL A 161 -21.38 -19.87 -40.21
N GLU A 162 -22.08 -18.99 -40.92
CA GLU A 162 -22.94 -19.35 -42.06
C GLU A 162 -22.14 -19.91 -43.24
N ALA A 163 -20.99 -19.31 -43.58
CA ALA A 163 -20.18 -19.75 -44.71
C ALA A 163 -19.54 -21.13 -44.50
N HIS A 164 -19.28 -21.51 -43.24
CA HIS A 164 -18.61 -22.77 -42.89
C HIS A 164 -19.57 -23.81 -42.27
N GLY A 165 -20.86 -23.47 -42.12
CA GLY A 165 -21.86 -24.37 -41.56
C GLY A 165 -21.56 -24.82 -40.13
N VAL A 166 -21.02 -23.91 -39.30
CA VAL A 166 -20.71 -24.23 -37.89
C VAL A 166 -22.00 -24.15 -37.07
N GLU A 167 -22.53 -25.28 -36.64
CA GLU A 167 -23.76 -25.41 -35.84
C GLU A 167 -23.46 -25.62 -34.34
N GLY A 168 -22.26 -26.07 -33.98
CA GLY A 168 -21.89 -26.42 -32.62
C GLY A 168 -20.38 -26.56 -32.38
N PHE A 169 -20.04 -26.96 -31.16
CA PHE A 169 -18.65 -27.17 -30.73
C PHE A 169 -18.03 -28.47 -31.28
N GLU A 170 -18.87 -29.42 -31.69
CA GLU A 170 -18.46 -30.75 -32.16
C GLU A 170 -18.26 -30.83 -33.68
N ASP A 171 -18.52 -29.74 -34.41
CA ASP A 171 -18.41 -29.67 -35.87
C ASP A 171 -16.97 -29.47 -36.38
#